data_AF-A0A2V7Z6B7-F1
#
_entry.id   AF-A0A2V7Z6B7-F1
#
_cell.length_a   1.000
_cell.length_b   1.000
_cell.length_c   1.000
_cell.angle_alpha   90.00
_cell.angle_beta   90.00
_cell.angle_gamma   90.00
#
_symmetry.space_group_name_H-M   'P 1'
#
loop_
_entity.id
_entity.type
_entity.pdbx_description
1 polymer ?
#
loop_
_entity_poly.entity_id
_entity_poly.type
_entity_poly.pdbx_seq_one_letter_code
_entity_poly.pdbx_strand_id
1 'polypeptide(L)'
;TVSLVNDGKVLVGENVPPKPGPATTFAYEGNRWLVKVGDKTVASGIFKVDATKMPKEIDILDESGMKNGQTKLGIYELDGDTYRYCLAPAGKPRPPAFSSPEGNGYSLGVSRREKI
;
A
#
# COMPACT_ATOMS: atom_id res chain seq x y z
N THR A 1 -9.65 -2.07 -1.37
CA THR A 1 -9.00 -0.76 -1.65
C THR A 1 -10.04 0.18 -2.19
N VAL A 2 -10.05 1.43 -1.74
CA VAL A 2 -11.01 2.46 -2.18
C VAL A 2 -10.43 3.25 -3.36
N SER A 3 -9.15 3.64 -3.28
CA SER A 3 -8.46 4.30 -4.39
C SER A 3 -6.97 3.95 -4.43
N LEU A 4 -6.41 4.03 -5.63
CA LEU A 4 -4.99 3.87 -5.88
C LEU A 4 -4.57 4.74 -7.06
N VAL A 5 -3.60 5.62 -6.81
CA VAL A 5 -2.91 6.42 -7.82
C VAL A 5 -1.45 6.00 -7.84
N ASN A 6 -0.93 5.72 -9.01
CA ASN A 6 0.49 5.43 -9.22
C ASN A 6 1.01 6.33 -10.32
N ASP A 7 2.02 7.14 -10.02
CA ASP A 7 2.67 8.02 -10.98
C ASP A 7 1.67 8.90 -11.76
N GLY A 8 0.74 9.55 -11.04
CA GLY A 8 -0.33 10.36 -11.61
C GLY A 8 -1.50 9.59 -12.23
N LYS A 9 -1.39 8.26 -12.40
CA LYS A 9 -2.42 7.43 -13.04
C LYS A 9 -3.35 6.81 -12.01
N VAL A 10 -4.66 7.05 -12.16
CA VAL A 10 -5.70 6.40 -11.35
C VAL A 10 -5.81 4.93 -11.77
N LEU A 11 -5.39 4.02 -10.89
CA LEU A 11 -5.46 2.57 -11.10
C LEU A 11 -6.76 1.97 -10.52
N VAL A 12 -7.22 2.52 -9.40
CA VAL A 12 -8.48 2.18 -8.75
C VAL A 12 -9.14 3.48 -8.29
N GLY A 13 -10.42 3.66 -8.62
CA GLY A 13 -11.24 4.77 -8.14
C GLY A 13 -12.42 4.27 -7.33
N GLU A 14 -12.94 5.11 -6.43
CA GLU A 14 -14.03 4.77 -5.49
C GLU A 14 -15.30 4.27 -6.20
N ASN A 15 -15.55 4.77 -7.42
CA ASN A 15 -16.71 4.40 -8.25
C ASN A 15 -16.36 3.45 -9.40
N VAL A 16 -15.17 2.85 -9.38
CA VAL A 16 -14.76 1.88 -10.40
C VAL A 16 -15.18 0.48 -9.91
N PRO A 17 -16.07 -0.23 -10.64
CA PRO A 17 -16.46 -1.58 -10.25
C PRO A 17 -15.22 -2.50 -10.19
N PRO A 18 -15.23 -3.50 -9.29
CA PRO A 18 -14.15 -4.47 -9.21
C PRO A 18 -13.91 -5.11 -10.58
N LYS A 19 -12.63 -5.32 -10.93
CA LYS A 19 -12.31 -6.09 -12.14
C LYS A 19 -12.83 -7.53 -11.99
N PRO A 20 -13.37 -8.14 -13.05
CA PRO A 20 -13.75 -9.55 -13.02
C PRO A 20 -12.56 -10.44 -12.64
N GLY A 21 -12.81 -11.44 -11.80
CA GLY A 21 -11.78 -12.38 -11.36
C GLY A 21 -11.83 -12.67 -9.86
N PRO A 22 -10.89 -13.49 -9.36
CA PRO A 22 -10.77 -13.76 -7.93
C PRO A 22 -10.49 -12.46 -7.14
N ALA A 23 -11.15 -12.32 -5.99
CA ALA A 23 -10.96 -11.17 -5.11
C ALA A 23 -9.49 -11.04 -4.70
N THR A 24 -9.00 -9.80 -4.63
CA THR A 24 -7.68 -9.49 -4.09
C THR A 24 -7.82 -8.96 -2.67
N THR A 25 -7.23 -9.65 -1.70
CA THR A 25 -7.32 -9.32 -0.27
C THR A 25 -5.95 -8.94 0.26
N PHE A 26 -5.88 -7.83 0.99
CA PHE A 26 -4.70 -7.41 1.75
C PHE A 26 -4.95 -7.70 3.23
N ALA A 27 -4.16 -8.60 3.81
CA ALA A 27 -4.26 -8.95 5.23
C ALA A 27 -3.01 -8.49 5.98
N TYR A 28 -3.21 -8.06 7.23
CA TYR A 28 -2.16 -7.64 8.14
C TYR A 28 -2.24 -8.47 9.42
N GLU A 29 -1.15 -9.13 9.78
CA GLU A 29 -1.05 -10.00 10.96
C GLU A 29 0.21 -9.62 11.75
N GLY A 30 0.04 -8.89 12.86
CA GLY A 30 1.18 -8.32 13.58
C GLY A 30 1.95 -7.34 12.68
N ASN A 31 3.22 -7.65 12.40
CA ASN A 31 4.07 -6.88 11.48
C ASN A 31 4.16 -7.50 10.08
N ARG A 32 3.38 -8.54 9.77
CA ARG A 32 3.36 -9.20 8.46
C ARG A 32 2.21 -8.66 7.61
N TRP A 33 2.44 -8.59 6.31
CA TRP A 33 1.41 -8.32 5.32
C TRP A 33 1.36 -9.46 4.30
N LEU A 34 0.16 -9.68 3.76
CA LEU A 34 -0.14 -10.74 2.80
C LEU A 34 -1.03 -10.17 1.70
N VAL A 35 -0.74 -10.54 0.46
CA VAL A 35 -1.64 -10.33 -0.69
C VAL A 35 -2.15 -11.68 -1.14
N LYS A 36 -3.47 -11.86 -1.06
CA LYS A 36 -4.17 -13.06 -1.53
C LYS A 36 -4.97 -12.74 -2.79
N VAL A 37 -4.97 -13.66 -3.75
CA VAL A 37 -5.83 -13.64 -4.93
C VAL A 37 -6.65 -14.93 -4.88
N GLY A 38 -7.93 -14.81 -4.50
CA GLY A 38 -8.72 -15.95 -4.03
C GLY A 38 -8.06 -16.57 -2.80
N ASP A 39 -7.91 -17.90 -2.79
CA ASP A 39 -7.32 -18.63 -1.66
C ASP A 39 -5.78 -18.69 -1.69
N LYS A 40 -5.14 -18.14 -2.74
CA LYS A 40 -3.69 -18.22 -2.94
C LYS A 40 -3.00 -16.95 -2.47
N THR A 41 -2.02 -17.08 -1.58
CA THR A 41 -1.08 -16.00 -1.27
C THR A 41 -0.11 -15.81 -2.43
N VAL A 42 -0.10 -14.62 -3.04
CA VAL A 42 0.74 -14.28 -4.21
C VAL A 42 1.93 -13.38 -3.86
N ALA A 43 1.87 -12.69 -2.73
CA ALA A 43 2.96 -11.90 -2.19
C ALA A 43 2.82 -11.77 -0.67
N SER A 44 3.94 -11.56 0.00
CA SER A 44 4.00 -11.37 1.44
C SER A 44 5.23 -10.60 1.83
N GLY A 45 5.22 -10.06 3.04
CA GLY A 45 6.40 -9.49 3.62
C GLY A 45 6.16 -8.98 5.02
N ILE A 46 7.05 -8.09 5.45
CA ILE A 46 6.95 -7.40 6.73
C ILE A 46 6.89 -5.91 6.55
N PHE A 47 6.38 -5.23 7.56
CA PHE A 47 6.43 -3.79 7.65
C PHE A 47 6.97 -3.33 9.01
N LYS A 48 7.53 -2.13 9.03
CA LYS A 48 7.91 -1.41 10.25
C LYS A 48 7.26 -0.04 10.20
N VAL A 49 6.81 0.45 11.36
CA VAL A 49 6.22 1.79 11.47
C VAL A 49 6.93 2.60 12.53
N ASP A 50 7.06 3.90 12.28
CA ASP A 50 7.40 4.89 13.28
C ASP A 50 6.23 5.88 13.39
N ALA A 51 5.40 5.66 14.42
CA ALA A 51 4.23 6.47 14.70
C ALA A 51 4.58 7.80 15.41
N THR A 52 5.85 8.03 15.77
CA THR A 52 6.31 9.27 16.42
C THR A 52 6.61 10.39 15.42
N LYS A 53 6.70 10.06 14.13
CA LYS A 53 6.93 10.99 13.04
C LYS A 53 5.64 11.63 12.54
N MET A 54 5.77 12.80 11.91
CA MET A 54 4.68 13.51 11.26
C MET A 54 5.12 13.97 9.86
N PRO A 55 4.55 13.41 8.78
CA PRO A 55 3.64 12.24 8.73
C PRO A 55 4.25 10.98 9.35
N LYS A 56 3.41 10.02 9.78
CA LYS A 56 3.89 8.74 10.33
C LYS A 56 4.62 7.97 9.24
N GLU A 57 5.71 7.29 9.58
CA GLU A 57 6.56 6.61 8.61
C GLU A 57 6.27 5.11 8.57
N ILE A 58 6.36 4.51 7.39
CA ILE A 58 6.23 3.06 7.18
C ILE A 58 7.30 2.55 6.21
N ASP A 59 7.93 1.43 6.55
CA ASP A 59 8.85 0.70 5.69
C ASP A 59 8.22 -0.64 5.35
N ILE A 60 8.18 -0.97 4.05
CA ILE A 60 7.64 -2.23 3.54
C ILE A 60 8.80 -3.03 2.96
N LEU A 61 9.06 -4.21 3.53
CA LEU A 61 9.96 -5.21 2.94
C LEU A 61 9.12 -6.28 2.25
N ASP A 62 9.34 -6.45 0.95
CA ASP A 62 8.77 -7.54 0.16
C ASP A 62 9.62 -8.82 0.37
N GLU A 63 9.08 -9.86 1.03
CA GLU A 63 9.76 -11.15 1.26
C GLU A 63 9.39 -12.22 0.22
N SER A 64 8.30 -12.03 -0.53
CA SER A 64 7.88 -12.91 -1.62
C SER A 64 7.12 -12.16 -2.72
N GLY A 65 6.91 -12.82 -3.86
CA GLY A 65 6.28 -12.25 -5.04
C GLY A 65 7.26 -11.53 -5.97
N MET A 66 6.74 -10.80 -6.96
CA MET A 66 7.55 -10.23 -8.06
C MET A 66 8.55 -9.15 -7.62
N LYS A 67 8.44 -8.62 -6.40
CA LYS A 67 9.30 -7.56 -5.85
C LYS A 67 10.15 -8.04 -4.67
N ASN A 68 10.32 -9.34 -4.51
CA ASN A 68 11.09 -9.93 -3.41
C ASN A 68 12.47 -9.27 -3.22
N GLY A 69 12.82 -9.02 -1.96
CA GLY A 69 14.06 -8.38 -1.53
C GLY A 69 14.05 -6.86 -1.57
N GLN A 70 12.98 -6.23 -2.06
CA GLN A 70 12.89 -4.78 -2.16
C GLN A 70 12.30 -4.16 -0.90
N THR A 71 12.90 -3.07 -0.44
CA THR A 71 12.34 -2.21 0.60
C THR A 71 11.78 -0.93 -0.02
N LYS A 72 10.53 -0.61 0.30
CA LYS A 72 9.86 0.64 -0.08
C LYS A 72 9.68 1.49 1.16
N LEU A 73 10.03 2.76 1.06
CA LEU A 73 9.83 3.74 2.11
C LEU A 73 8.56 4.53 1.84
N GLY A 74 7.74 4.74 2.85
CA GLY A 74 6.52 5.51 2.73
C GLY A 74 6.10 6.26 3.98
N ILE A 75 5.01 6.98 3.83
CA ILE A 75 4.29 7.61 4.93
C ILE A 75 2.88 7.03 5.00
N TYR A 76 2.27 7.11 6.17
CA TYR A 76 0.91 6.63 6.37
C TYR A 76 0.12 7.44 7.39
N GLU A 77 -1.19 7.29 7.32
CA GLU A 77 -2.15 7.83 8.26
C GLU A 77 -3.29 6.82 8.46
N LEU A 78 -3.81 6.80 9.67
CA LEU A 78 -4.99 6.04 10.06
C LEU A 78 -6.00 7.01 10.65
N ASP A 79 -7.19 7.05 10.06
CA ASP A 79 -8.33 7.84 10.52
C ASP A 79 -9.57 6.92 10.59
N GLY A 80 -9.89 6.49 11.80
CA GLY A 80 -10.90 5.46 12.06
C GLY A 80 -10.61 4.17 11.28
N ASP A 81 -11.53 3.82 10.37
CA ASP A 81 -11.42 2.64 9.50
C ASP A 81 -10.61 2.93 8.21
N THR A 82 -10.17 4.16 7.99
CA THR A 82 -9.47 4.59 6.78
C THR A 82 -7.95 4.52 6.96
N TYR A 83 -7.29 3.81 6.07
CA TYR A 83 -5.83 3.77 5.94
C TYR A 83 -5.42 4.49 4.66
N ARG A 84 -4.61 5.54 4.81
CA ARG A 84 -4.00 6.28 3.70
C ARG A 84 -2.50 6.08 3.75
N TYR A 85 -1.88 5.79 2.61
CA TYR A 85 -0.43 5.60 2.51
C TYR A 85 0.13 6.19 1.23
N CYS A 86 1.40 6.58 1.27
CA CYS A 86 2.17 6.96 0.09
C CYS A 86 3.53 6.27 0.13
N LEU A 87 3.84 5.44 -0.86
CA LEU A 87 5.08 4.66 -0.96
C LEU A 87 5.93 5.15 -2.13
N ALA A 88 7.23 5.30 -1.90
CA ALA A 88 8.21 5.53 -2.95
C ALA A 88 8.64 4.21 -3.63
N PRO A 89 9.10 4.26 -4.89
CA PRO A 89 9.81 3.15 -5.50
C PRO A 89 11.00 2.71 -4.65
N ALA A 90 11.37 1.43 -4.74
CA ALA A 90 12.54 0.92 -4.05
C ALA A 90 13.80 1.74 -4.43
N GLY A 91 14.60 2.09 -3.42
CA GLY A 91 15.82 2.92 -3.59
C GLY A 91 15.56 4.42 -3.76
N LYS A 92 14.31 4.89 -3.70
CA LYS A 92 13.96 6.32 -3.69
C LYS A 92 13.68 6.82 -2.27
N PRO A 93 13.88 8.12 -2.00
CA PRO A 93 13.59 8.69 -0.68
C PRO A 93 12.09 8.61 -0.37
N ARG A 94 11.79 8.57 0.94
CA ARG A 94 10.43 8.58 1.48
C ARG A 94 9.65 9.80 0.96
N PRO A 95 8.37 9.65 0.56
CA PRO A 95 7.55 10.78 0.15
C PRO A 95 7.39 11.80 1.30
N PRO A 96 7.53 13.12 1.05
CA PRO A 96 7.38 14.14 2.08
C PRO A 96 5.91 14.48 2.39
N ALA A 97 4.98 14.09 1.50
CA ALA A 97 3.56 14.36 1.62
C ALA A 97 2.74 13.29 0.87
N PHE A 98 1.44 13.21 1.15
CA PHE A 98 0.53 12.27 0.51
C PHE A 98 0.17 12.72 -0.91
N SER A 99 1.10 12.55 -1.84
CA SER A 99 0.93 12.97 -3.23
C SER A 99 1.65 12.04 -4.21
N SER A 100 1.04 11.80 -5.37
CA SER A 100 1.58 10.96 -6.44
C SER A 100 1.37 11.65 -7.80
N PRO A 101 1.99 12.83 -8.04
CA PRO A 101 2.02 13.44 -9.36
C PRO A 101 2.79 12.55 -10.34
N GLU A 102 2.53 12.77 -11.63
CA GLU A 102 3.29 12.14 -12.71
C GLU A 102 4.79 12.46 -12.59
N GLY A 103 5.63 11.46 -12.84
CA GLY A 103 7.09 11.57 -12.93
C GLY A 103 7.85 11.26 -11.65
N ASN A 104 7.17 11.04 -10.50
CA ASN A 104 7.85 10.68 -9.25
C ASN A 104 7.79 9.18 -8.91
N GLY A 105 6.92 8.41 -9.59
CA GLY A 105 6.73 6.98 -9.36
C GLY A 105 6.11 6.59 -8.01
N TYR A 106 5.64 7.56 -7.22
CA TYR A 106 5.03 7.29 -5.92
C TYR A 106 3.69 6.59 -6.10
N SER A 107 3.32 5.78 -5.11
CA SER A 107 2.03 5.10 -5.06
C SER A 107 1.23 5.63 -3.87
N LEU A 108 0.16 6.36 -4.14
CA LEU A 108 -0.78 6.87 -3.15
C LEU A 108 -2.02 5.97 -3.12
N GLY A 109 -2.31 5.36 -1.97
CA GLY A 109 -3.48 4.49 -1.82
C GLY A 109 -4.32 4.85 -0.62
N VAL A 110 -5.63 4.61 -0.75
CA VAL A 110 -6.59 4.67 0.35
C VAL A 110 -7.37 3.36 0.40
N SER A 111 -7.44 2.76 1.58
CA SER A 111 -8.24 1.57 1.84
C SER A 111 -9.08 1.75 3.10
N ARG A 112 -10.24 1.09 3.14
CA ARG A 112 -11.04 0.96 4.36
C ARG A 112 -10.91 -0.45 4.89
N ARG A 113 -10.89 -0.58 6.23
CA ARG A 113 -10.97 -1.87 6.89
C ARG A 113 -12.28 -2.55 6.52
N GLU A 114 -12.20 -3.81 6.11
CA GLU A 114 -13.37 -4.65 5.93
C GLU A 114 -13.92 -5.06 7.30
N LYS A 115 -15.21 -4.83 7.54
CA LYS A 115 -15.89 -5.25 8.76
C LYS A 115 -16.39 -6.67 8.51
N ILE A 116 -15.84 -7.61 9.28
CA ILE A 116 -16.27 -9.02 9.31
C ILE A 116 -17.38 -9.16 10.35
#